data_AF-A0AAV4MSD6-F1
#
_entry.id   AF-A0AAV4MSD6-F1
#
_cell.length_a   1.000
_cell.length_b   1.000
_cell.length_c   1.000
_cell.angle_alpha   90.00
_cell.angle_beta   90.00
_cell.angle_gamma   90.00
#
_symmetry.space_group_name_H-M   'P 1'
#
loop_
_entity.id
_entity.type
_entity.pdbx_description
1 polymer ?
#
loop_
_entity_poly.entity_id
_entity_poly.type
_entity_poly.pdbx_seq_one_letter_code
_entity_poly.pdbx_strand_id
1 'polypeptide(L)'
;AVVVAYFEFKNSSYPRGYKQFYYAAIKALSNDPDRRICFAIVTNKNAAEGFRLRARLQMFLWNRTEIYPGDVKGHAELLKWAYDILEFTSDWVSPPGTKSTMLSEILSENAALVLFTPRSLLLEYTPYYNLLKEVALDYNNCNQSSLVESIKHRLILKRHIMQEEFSKTIRKCHKNDTAHDPDVCRLRPDLCDLACCQTTSLSLNQTKHVPAVLACIM
;
A
#
# COMPACT_ATOMS: atom_id res chain seq x y z
N ALA A 1 1.95 0.44 7.51
CA ALA A 1 1.97 -0.41 8.72
C ALA A 1 0.89 -1.48 8.61
N VAL A 2 0.95 -2.55 9.41
CA VAL A 2 -0.06 -3.62 9.37
C VAL A 2 -0.57 -3.96 10.76
N VAL A 3 -1.87 -3.77 11.02
CA VAL A 3 -2.53 -4.27 12.23
C VAL A 3 -2.97 -5.71 11.98
N VAL A 4 -2.50 -6.62 12.81
CA VAL A 4 -2.77 -8.05 12.70
C VAL A 4 -3.53 -8.51 13.94
N ALA A 5 -4.67 -9.17 13.71
CA ALA A 5 -5.45 -9.81 14.75
C ALA A 5 -5.46 -11.34 14.58
N TYR A 6 -5.32 -12.07 15.68
CA TYR A 6 -5.58 -13.50 15.73
C TYR A 6 -7.00 -13.76 16.24
N PHE A 7 -7.84 -14.39 15.42
CA PHE A 7 -9.21 -14.78 15.78
C PHE A 7 -9.45 -16.25 15.47
N GLU A 8 -9.74 -17.03 16.50
CA GLU A 8 -10.07 -18.45 16.36
C GLU A 8 -11.59 -18.62 16.19
N PHE A 9 -12.04 -18.93 14.98
CA PHE A 9 -13.46 -19.11 14.66
C PHE A 9 -13.91 -20.53 15.04
N LYS A 10 -14.79 -20.64 16.04
CA LYS A 10 -15.38 -21.92 16.47
C LYS A 10 -16.90 -21.90 16.29
N ASN A 11 -17.45 -23.04 15.87
CA ASN A 11 -18.89 -23.34 15.87
C ASN A 11 -19.79 -22.20 15.36
N SER A 12 -19.45 -21.62 14.20
CA SER A 12 -20.21 -20.56 13.51
C SER A 12 -20.42 -19.23 14.29
N SER A 13 -19.80 -19.08 15.46
CA SER A 13 -19.90 -17.86 16.28
C SER A 13 -18.72 -16.94 16.02
N TYR A 14 -18.99 -15.64 15.87
CA TYR A 14 -17.93 -14.64 15.73
C TYR A 14 -17.15 -14.48 17.05
N PRO A 15 -15.80 -14.56 17.02
CA PRO A 15 -14.98 -14.31 18.20
C PRO A 15 -15.20 -12.91 18.75
N ARG A 16 -15.06 -12.74 20.07
CA ARG A 16 -15.14 -11.42 20.71
C ARG A 16 -14.08 -10.49 20.12
N GLY A 17 -14.48 -9.27 19.80
CA GLY A 17 -13.61 -8.26 19.17
C GLY A 17 -13.52 -8.33 17.65
N TYR A 18 -13.95 -9.43 17.01
CA TYR A 18 -13.89 -9.58 15.55
C TYR A 18 -14.68 -8.49 14.83
N LYS A 19 -15.92 -8.23 15.26
CA LYS A 19 -16.78 -7.21 14.63
C LYS A 19 -16.16 -5.82 14.73
N GLN A 20 -15.61 -5.48 15.89
CA GLN A 20 -14.93 -4.20 16.12
C GLN A 20 -13.70 -4.06 15.23
N PHE A 21 -12.89 -5.12 15.11
CA PHE A 21 -11.73 -5.14 14.21
C PHE A 21 -12.15 -5.01 12.74
N TYR A 22 -13.18 -5.73 12.32
CA TYR A 22 -13.71 -5.66 10.96
C TYR A 22 -14.22 -4.25 10.63
N TYR A 23 -15.02 -3.65 11.50
CA TYR A 23 -15.49 -2.28 11.30
C TYR A 23 -14.36 -1.26 11.31
N ALA A 24 -13.32 -1.46 12.12
CA ALA A 24 -12.12 -0.63 12.08
C ALA A 24 -11.44 -0.70 10.72
N ALA A 25 -11.24 -1.91 10.18
CA ALA A 25 -10.64 -2.10 8.85
C ALA A 25 -11.42 -1.40 7.73
N ILE A 26 -12.76 -1.53 7.73
CA ILE A 26 -13.62 -0.86 6.74
C ILE A 26 -13.56 0.65 6.91
N LYS A 27 -13.63 1.15 8.15
CA LYS A 27 -13.63 2.59 8.42
C LYS A 27 -12.26 3.23 8.13
N ALA A 28 -11.16 2.51 8.35
CA ALA A 28 -9.83 2.94 7.91
C ALA A 28 -9.80 3.15 6.40
N LEU A 29 -10.30 2.19 5.63
CA LEU A 29 -10.33 2.28 4.16
C LEU A 29 -11.14 3.48 3.66
N SER A 30 -12.25 3.83 4.33
CA SER A 30 -13.06 5.00 3.97
C SER A 30 -12.36 6.34 4.28
N ASN A 31 -11.59 6.39 5.36
CA ASN A 31 -10.96 7.63 5.82
C ASN A 31 -9.56 7.85 5.21
N ASP A 32 -8.88 6.78 4.83
CA ASP A 32 -7.51 6.80 4.33
C ASP A 32 -7.41 6.02 3.01
N PRO A 33 -7.59 6.71 1.87
CA PRO A 33 -7.46 6.09 0.56
C PRO A 33 -6.01 5.65 0.26
N ASP A 34 -5.04 6.14 1.04
CA ASP A 34 -3.62 5.89 0.88
C ASP A 34 -3.18 4.56 1.51
N ARG A 35 -4.09 3.91 2.26
CA ARG A 35 -3.89 2.60 2.88
C ARG A 35 -2.59 2.55 3.69
N ARG A 36 -2.35 3.62 4.44
CA ARG A 36 -1.25 3.79 5.39
C ARG A 36 -1.24 2.68 6.45
N ILE A 37 -2.42 2.22 6.83
CA ILE A 37 -2.62 1.06 7.70
C ILE A 37 -3.38 -0.04 6.95
N CYS A 38 -2.76 -1.21 6.84
CA CYS A 38 -3.44 -2.43 6.39
C CYS A 38 -3.94 -3.24 7.60
N PHE A 39 -5.06 -3.92 7.43
CA PHE A 39 -5.63 -4.80 8.46
C PHE A 39 -5.58 -6.25 7.97
N ALA A 40 -5.09 -7.15 8.80
CA ALA A 40 -5.02 -8.58 8.49
C ALA A 40 -5.52 -9.43 9.66
N ILE A 41 -6.11 -10.57 9.32
CA ILE A 41 -6.59 -11.55 10.29
C ILE A 41 -5.85 -12.85 10.08
N VAL A 42 -5.35 -13.41 11.17
CA VAL A 42 -4.84 -14.78 11.22
C VAL A 42 -5.88 -15.63 11.92
N THR A 43 -6.31 -16.71 11.28
CA THR A 43 -7.33 -17.63 11.80
C THR A 43 -6.76 -18.95 12.28
N ASN A 44 -5.53 -19.27 11.87
CA ASN A 44 -4.84 -20.50 12.20
C ASN A 44 -3.79 -20.26 13.31
N LYS A 45 -3.82 -21.07 14.36
CA LYS A 45 -2.91 -20.94 15.51
C LYS A 45 -1.44 -21.11 15.11
N ASN A 46 -1.11 -22.11 14.30
CA ASN A 46 0.27 -22.35 13.85
C ASN A 46 0.78 -21.20 12.99
N ALA A 47 -0.08 -20.59 12.17
CA ALA A 47 0.27 -19.39 11.43
C ALA A 47 0.53 -18.20 12.38
N ALA A 48 -0.29 -18.02 13.42
CA ALA A 48 -0.11 -16.96 14.42
C ALA A 48 1.24 -17.11 15.15
N GLU A 49 1.61 -18.33 15.51
CA GLU A 49 2.92 -18.65 16.10
C GLU A 49 4.07 -18.36 15.12
N GLY A 50 3.90 -18.74 13.84
CA GLY A 50 4.87 -18.44 12.78
C GLY A 50 5.10 -16.94 12.56
N PHE A 51 4.05 -16.12 12.67
CA PHE A 51 4.14 -14.66 12.64
C PHE A 51 4.60 -14.04 13.97
N ARG A 52 4.91 -14.86 14.98
CA ARG A 52 5.30 -14.44 16.33
C ARG A 52 4.30 -13.45 16.93
N LEU A 53 3.01 -13.71 16.75
CA LEU A 53 1.96 -12.91 17.39
C LEU A 53 2.04 -13.14 18.90
N ARG A 54 2.38 -12.07 19.63
CA ARG A 54 2.54 -12.06 21.10
C ARG A 54 1.22 -11.78 21.81
N ALA A 55 0.25 -11.23 21.10
CA ALA A 55 -1.07 -10.89 21.61
C ALA A 55 -2.15 -11.16 20.57
N ARG A 56 -3.41 -11.08 20.99
CA ARG A 56 -4.56 -11.20 20.08
C ARG A 56 -4.56 -10.13 19.00
N LEU A 57 -4.03 -8.94 19.30
CA LEU A 57 -4.00 -7.80 18.42
C LEU A 57 -2.68 -7.07 18.59
N GLN A 58 -1.98 -6.85 17.49
CA GLN A 58 -0.73 -6.09 17.46
C GLN A 58 -0.54 -5.42 16.10
N MET A 59 0.34 -4.43 16.04
CA MET A 59 0.66 -3.66 14.85
C MET A 59 2.14 -3.80 14.53
N PHE A 60 2.43 -4.19 13.29
CA PHE A 60 3.77 -4.20 12.74
C PHE A 60 4.04 -2.87 12.05
N LEU A 61 4.99 -2.13 12.61
CA LEU A 61 5.58 -0.93 12.04
C LEU A 61 6.87 -1.31 11.29
N TRP A 62 7.50 -0.34 10.64
CA TRP A 62 8.72 -0.57 9.85
C TRP A 62 9.92 -0.95 10.72
N ASN A 63 10.01 -0.43 11.95
CA ASN A 63 11.11 -0.66 12.89
C ASN A 63 10.74 -1.48 14.13
N ARG A 64 9.46 -1.54 14.51
CA ARG A 64 9.02 -2.13 15.77
C ARG A 64 7.66 -2.80 15.65
N THR A 65 7.24 -3.46 16.73
CA THR A 65 5.92 -4.08 16.85
C THR A 65 5.26 -3.59 18.12
N GLU A 66 4.03 -3.12 18.01
CA GLU A 66 3.26 -2.58 19.13
C GLU A 66 2.07 -3.49 19.43
N ILE A 67 1.87 -3.78 20.71
CA ILE A 67 0.76 -4.63 21.16
C ILE A 67 -0.41 -3.73 21.56
N TYR A 68 -1.63 -4.08 21.14
CA TYR A 68 -2.81 -3.33 21.55
C TYR A 68 -3.07 -3.51 23.05
N PRO A 69 -3.29 -2.43 23.82
CA PRO A 69 -3.54 -2.54 25.25
C PRO A 69 -4.95 -3.06 25.52
N GLY A 70 -5.05 -4.32 25.95
CA GLY A 70 -6.29 -4.93 26.43
C GLY A 70 -7.24 -5.46 25.34
N ASP A 71 -8.54 -5.49 25.64
CA ASP A 71 -9.58 -5.97 24.73
C ASP A 71 -10.15 -4.83 23.87
N VAL A 72 -10.44 -5.12 22.60
CA VAL A 72 -11.04 -4.16 21.67
C VAL A 72 -12.50 -3.88 22.05
N LYS A 73 -12.76 -2.75 22.71
CA LYS A 73 -14.12 -2.33 23.10
C LYS A 73 -14.87 -1.67 21.95
N GLY A 74 -14.18 -0.88 21.12
CA GLY A 74 -14.77 -0.18 19.99
C GLY A 74 -13.84 -0.06 18.78
N HIS A 75 -14.42 0.03 17.59
CA HIS A 75 -13.65 0.20 16.34
C HIS A 75 -12.96 1.57 16.27
N ALA A 76 -13.57 2.62 16.81
CA ALA A 76 -13.00 3.98 16.84
C ALA A 76 -11.77 4.07 17.76
N GLU A 77 -11.80 3.42 18.91
CA GLU A 77 -10.67 3.34 19.84
C GLU A 77 -9.48 2.62 19.20
N LEU A 78 -9.74 1.48 18.54
CA LEU A 78 -8.73 0.75 17.78
C LEU A 78 -8.09 1.59 16.68
N LEU A 79 -8.90 2.33 15.91
CA LEU A 79 -8.38 3.21 14.87
C LEU A 79 -7.56 4.34 15.46
N LYS A 80 -8.06 5.00 16.50
CA LYS A 80 -7.33 6.07 17.18
C LYS A 80 -5.97 5.57 17.63
N TRP A 81 -5.91 4.46 18.36
CA TRP A 81 -4.64 3.85 18.77
C TRP A 81 -3.72 3.58 17.58
N ALA A 82 -4.23 2.98 16.52
CA ALA A 82 -3.41 2.60 15.37
C ALA A 82 -2.83 3.82 14.63
N TYR A 83 -3.57 4.93 14.54
CA TYR A 83 -3.10 6.18 13.93
C TYR A 83 -2.20 6.99 14.87
N ASP A 84 -2.43 6.96 16.19
CA ASP A 84 -1.63 7.70 17.17
C ASP A 84 -0.17 7.19 17.22
N ILE A 85 0.05 5.89 16.99
CA ILE A 85 1.40 5.27 17.00
C ILE A 85 2.03 5.15 15.61
N LEU A 86 1.35 5.69 14.60
CA LEU A 86 1.70 5.46 13.21
C LEU A 86 2.88 6.33 12.78
N GLU A 87 3.98 5.68 12.41
CA GLU A 87 5.17 6.36 11.89
C GLU A 87 5.49 5.88 10.49
N PHE A 88 5.82 6.85 9.61
CA PHE A 88 6.23 6.60 8.24
C PHE A 88 7.61 7.15 7.95
N THR A 89 8.35 6.42 7.13
CA THR A 89 9.60 6.91 6.53
C THR A 89 9.34 7.61 5.18
N SER A 90 8.18 7.39 4.57
CA SER A 90 7.72 8.03 3.35
C SER A 90 6.18 8.06 3.33
N ASP A 91 5.58 9.18 2.94
CA ASP A 91 4.13 9.31 2.82
C ASP A 91 3.71 10.05 1.54
N TRP A 92 2.47 9.83 1.10
CA TRP A 92 1.87 10.61 0.02
C TRP A 92 1.35 11.94 0.55
N VAL A 93 1.63 13.01 -0.17
CA VAL A 93 1.04 14.33 0.10
C VAL A 93 -0.01 14.59 -0.97
N SER A 94 -1.23 14.90 -0.54
CA SER A 94 -2.35 15.25 -1.42
C SER A 94 -2.80 16.68 -1.14
N PRO A 95 -2.22 17.68 -1.84
CA PRO A 95 -2.62 19.08 -1.66
C PRO A 95 -4.11 19.28 -1.98
N PRO A 96 -4.79 20.25 -1.34
CA PRO A 96 -6.24 20.44 -1.44
C PRO A 96 -6.72 20.97 -2.81
N GLY A 97 -5.86 21.05 -3.82
CA GLY A 97 -6.19 21.61 -5.14
C GLY A 97 -6.35 23.14 -5.17
N THR A 98 -6.21 23.80 -4.03
CA THR A 98 -6.20 25.26 -3.87
C THR A 98 -4.86 25.74 -3.31
N LYS A 99 -4.60 27.05 -3.34
CA LYS A 99 -3.40 27.64 -2.71
C LYS A 99 -3.37 27.23 -1.24
N SER A 100 -2.30 26.57 -0.81
CA SER A 100 -2.15 26.04 0.54
C SER A 100 -0.71 26.16 1.03
N THR A 101 -0.55 26.16 2.35
CA THR A 101 0.73 26.15 3.07
C THR A 101 1.17 24.74 3.48
N MET A 102 0.43 23.71 3.06
CA MET A 102 0.66 22.32 3.46
C MET A 102 2.10 21.87 3.19
N LEU A 103 2.64 22.17 2.00
CA LEU A 103 4.01 21.79 1.66
C LEU A 103 5.04 22.58 2.48
N SER A 104 4.82 23.88 2.69
CA SER A 104 5.73 24.68 3.52
C SER A 104 5.77 24.20 4.96
N GLU A 105 4.64 23.74 5.53
CA GLU A 105 4.58 23.18 6.89
C GLU A 105 5.39 21.87 7.00
N ILE A 106 5.33 21.02 5.98
CA ILE A 106 6.13 19.78 5.94
C ILE A 106 7.62 20.09 5.80
N LEU A 107 7.98 21.07 4.97
CA LEU A 107 9.37 21.39 4.64
C LEU A 107 10.06 22.32 5.65
N SER A 108 9.31 23.05 6.47
CA SER A 108 9.90 24.06 7.38
C SER A 108 10.70 23.45 8.52
N GLU A 109 10.38 22.23 8.92
CA GLU A 109 10.96 21.62 10.11
C GLU A 109 12.14 20.68 9.81
N ASN A 110 12.21 20.11 8.61
CA ASN A 110 13.16 19.05 8.29
C ASN A 110 13.62 19.11 6.83
N ALA A 111 14.85 18.65 6.59
CA ALA A 111 15.29 18.34 5.24
C ALA A 111 14.42 17.22 4.66
N ALA A 112 13.82 17.43 3.49
CA ALA A 112 12.90 16.50 2.88
C ALA A 112 13.35 16.10 1.47
N LEU A 113 13.15 14.84 1.14
CA LEU A 113 13.24 14.32 -0.22
C LEU A 113 11.84 14.27 -0.82
N VAL A 114 11.60 15.05 -1.88
CA VAL A 114 10.29 15.12 -2.54
C VAL A 114 10.35 14.39 -3.88
N LEU A 115 9.45 13.41 -4.05
CA LEU A 115 9.28 12.68 -5.30
C LEU A 115 8.00 13.14 -6.00
N PHE A 116 8.15 13.75 -7.18
CA PHE A 116 7.04 13.99 -8.08
C PHE A 116 6.83 12.76 -8.96
N THR A 117 5.78 11.99 -8.68
CA THR A 117 5.40 10.82 -9.47
C THR A 117 3.90 10.78 -9.65
N PRO A 118 3.39 10.40 -10.84
CA PRO A 118 1.97 10.16 -11.01
C PRO A 118 1.55 9.02 -10.09
N ARG A 119 0.41 9.19 -9.45
CA ARG A 119 -0.20 8.16 -8.62
C ARG A 119 -1.27 7.45 -9.44
N SER A 120 -1.01 6.20 -9.81
CA SER A 120 -2.03 5.35 -10.40
C SER A 120 -2.77 4.61 -9.30
N LEU A 121 -4.09 4.81 -9.20
CA LEU A 121 -4.95 4.04 -8.33
C LEU A 121 -5.39 2.71 -8.97
N LEU A 122 -5.20 2.57 -10.29
CA LEU A 122 -5.63 1.43 -11.09
C LEU A 122 -4.47 0.48 -11.41
N LEU A 123 -3.26 1.02 -11.55
CA LEU A 123 -2.05 0.25 -11.76
C LEU A 123 -1.29 0.22 -10.45
N GLU A 124 -1.07 -0.97 -9.91
CA GLU A 124 -0.25 -1.17 -8.71
C GLU A 124 1.23 -0.78 -8.95
N TYR A 125 1.61 -0.48 -10.20
CA TYR A 125 2.97 -0.11 -10.62
C TYR A 125 3.36 1.30 -10.15
N THR A 126 4.00 1.36 -8.98
CA THR A 126 4.65 2.57 -8.45
C THR A 126 6.14 2.31 -8.15
N PRO A 127 6.95 1.94 -9.16
CA PRO A 127 8.34 1.52 -8.94
C PRO A 127 9.21 2.62 -8.32
N TYR A 128 9.02 3.88 -8.71
CA TYR A 128 9.76 5.01 -8.15
C TYR A 128 9.38 5.29 -6.69
N TYR A 129 8.11 5.11 -6.32
CA TYR A 129 7.68 5.24 -4.94
C TYR A 129 8.26 4.12 -4.05
N ASN A 130 8.36 2.90 -4.58
CA ASN A 130 9.03 1.81 -3.86
C ASN A 130 10.53 2.08 -3.71
N LEU A 131 11.20 2.65 -4.72
CA LEU A 131 12.59 3.07 -4.60
C LEU A 131 12.76 4.13 -3.50
N LEU A 132 11.86 5.11 -3.43
CA LEU A 132 11.86 6.10 -2.36
C LEU A 132 11.73 5.44 -0.98
N LYS A 133 10.82 4.47 -0.84
CA LYS A 133 10.68 3.68 0.41
C LYS A 133 11.96 2.92 0.76
N GLU A 134 12.63 2.32 -0.22
CA GLU A 134 13.90 1.61 -0.02
C GLU A 134 14.96 2.56 0.55
N VAL A 135 15.16 3.71 -0.09
CA VAL A 135 16.12 4.74 0.35
C VAL A 135 15.75 5.27 1.74
N ALA A 136 14.45 5.52 1.98
CA ALA A 136 13.99 6.03 3.27
C ALA A 136 14.18 5.00 4.40
N LEU A 137 13.96 3.71 4.15
CA LEU A 137 14.24 2.66 5.13
C LEU A 137 15.74 2.54 5.41
N ASP A 138 16.57 2.59 4.36
CA ASP A 138 18.03 2.51 4.49
C ASP A 138 18.59 3.67 5.33
N TYR A 139 18.15 4.90 5.03
CA TYR A 139 18.53 6.10 5.77
C TYR A 139 18.16 6.03 7.26
N ASN A 140 17.00 5.47 7.57
CA ASN A 140 16.52 5.35 8.96
C ASN A 140 17.03 4.09 9.68
N ASN A 141 17.78 3.21 9.02
CA ASN A 141 18.28 1.96 9.60
C ASN A 141 19.66 2.10 10.27
N CYS A 142 19.86 3.13 11.11
CA CYS A 142 21.17 3.42 11.74
C CYS A 142 21.72 2.24 12.56
N ASN A 143 20.85 1.40 13.12
CA ASN A 143 21.22 0.26 13.95
C ASN A 143 21.38 -1.06 13.18
N GLN A 144 21.31 -1.03 11.85
CA GLN A 144 21.43 -2.22 10.98
C GLN A 144 20.47 -3.35 11.37
N SER A 145 19.21 -2.99 11.65
CA SER A 145 18.16 -3.93 12.01
C SER A 145 17.90 -4.93 10.88
N SER A 146 18.00 -6.23 11.18
CA SER A 146 17.72 -7.31 10.24
C SER A 146 16.26 -7.32 9.76
N LEU A 147 15.32 -6.83 10.57
CA LEU A 147 13.93 -6.65 10.18
C LEU A 147 13.80 -5.62 9.06
N VAL A 148 14.44 -4.46 9.22
CA VAL A 148 14.39 -3.38 8.23
C VAL A 148 15.08 -3.82 6.94
N GLU A 149 16.21 -4.51 7.04
CA GLU A 149 16.89 -5.10 5.88
C GLU A 149 16.02 -6.10 5.12
N SER A 150 15.28 -6.96 5.84
CA SER A 150 14.36 -7.92 5.23
C SER A 150 13.20 -7.22 4.50
N ILE A 151 12.67 -6.14 5.07
CA ILE A 151 11.61 -5.33 4.44
C ILE A 151 12.16 -4.64 3.19
N LYS A 152 13.34 -4.02 3.29
CA LYS A 152 14.04 -3.37 2.16
C LYS A 152 14.27 -4.35 1.02
N HIS A 153 14.79 -5.54 1.32
CA HIS A 153 15.02 -6.58 0.32
C HIS A 153 13.72 -7.00 -0.39
N ARG A 154 12.62 -7.18 0.36
CA ARG A 154 11.31 -7.49 -0.23
C ARG A 154 10.78 -6.37 -1.13
N LEU A 155 11.01 -5.10 -0.77
CA LEU A 155 10.65 -3.96 -1.60
C LEU A 155 11.45 -3.92 -2.91
N ILE A 156 12.77 -4.17 -2.85
CA ILE A 156 13.64 -4.28 -4.03
C ILE A 156 13.10 -5.34 -4.99
N LEU A 157 12.81 -6.55 -4.48
CA LEU A 157 12.26 -7.63 -5.30
C LEU A 157 10.91 -7.24 -5.91
N LYS A 158 10.01 -6.66 -5.12
CA LYS A 158 8.70 -6.19 -5.61
C LYS A 158 8.87 -5.14 -6.70
N ARG A 159 9.79 -4.18 -6.52
CA ARG A 159 10.08 -3.13 -7.51
C ARG A 159 10.61 -3.71 -8.82
N HIS A 160 11.53 -4.68 -8.79
CA HIS A 160 12.03 -5.32 -10.00
C HIS A 160 10.92 -5.99 -10.81
N ILE A 161 10.07 -6.78 -10.15
CA ILE A 161 8.91 -7.43 -10.79
C ILE A 161 7.98 -6.36 -11.40
N MET A 162 7.69 -5.29 -10.64
CA MET A 162 6.83 -4.20 -11.10
C MET A 162 7.42 -3.46 -12.31
N GLN A 163 8.73 -3.23 -12.34
CA GLN A 163 9.41 -2.57 -13.46
C GLN A 163 9.35 -3.42 -14.74
N GLU A 164 9.52 -4.73 -14.60
CA GLU A 164 9.39 -5.66 -15.73
C GLU A 164 7.97 -5.68 -16.29
N GLU A 165 6.96 -5.83 -15.42
CA GLU A 165 5.56 -5.84 -15.84
C GLU A 165 5.11 -4.49 -16.41
N PHE A 166 5.57 -3.38 -15.83
CA PHE A 166 5.35 -2.05 -16.38
C PHE A 166 5.95 -1.92 -17.78
N SER A 167 7.19 -2.35 -17.97
CA SER A 167 7.87 -2.33 -19.28
C SER A 167 7.14 -3.20 -20.32
N LYS A 168 6.64 -4.37 -19.93
CA LYS A 168 5.83 -5.24 -20.80
C LYS A 168 4.52 -4.56 -21.20
N THR A 169 3.87 -3.90 -20.25
CA THR A 169 2.59 -3.20 -20.47
C THR A 169 2.77 -2.02 -21.42
N ILE A 170 3.79 -1.19 -21.20
CA ILE A 170 4.15 -0.07 -22.07
C ILE A 170 4.42 -0.57 -23.50
N ARG A 171 5.21 -1.63 -23.68
CA ARG A 171 5.47 -2.22 -25.00
C ARG A 171 4.20 -2.70 -25.72
N LYS A 172 3.24 -3.30 -24.98
CA LYS A 172 1.96 -3.74 -25.57
C LYS A 172 1.12 -2.55 -26.01
N CYS A 173 1.09 -1.52 -25.18
CA CYS A 173 0.37 -0.29 -25.48
C CYS A 173 0.91 0.38 -26.75
N HIS A 174 2.23 0.56 -26.87
CA HIS A 174 2.83 1.11 -28.09
C HIS A 174 2.51 0.30 -29.35
N LYS A 175 2.53 -1.04 -29.26
CA LYS A 175 2.15 -1.90 -30.39
C LYS A 175 0.70 -1.66 -30.82
N ASN A 176 -0.22 -1.48 -29.87
CA ASN A 176 -1.62 -1.24 -30.18
C ASN A 176 -1.84 0.16 -30.76
N ASP A 177 -1.19 1.20 -30.22
CA ASP A 177 -1.31 2.58 -30.73
C ASP A 177 -0.80 2.66 -32.18
N THR A 178 0.37 2.06 -32.48
CA THR A 178 0.89 2.01 -33.86
C THR A 178 0.00 1.23 -34.84
N ALA A 179 -0.85 0.33 -34.33
CA ALA A 179 -1.80 -0.42 -35.15
C ALA A 179 -3.12 0.32 -35.38
N HIS A 180 -3.48 1.27 -34.50
CA HIS A 180 -4.77 1.98 -34.56
C HIS A 180 -4.64 3.39 -35.16
N ASP A 181 -3.50 4.08 -34.96
CA ASP A 181 -3.26 5.41 -35.50
C ASP A 181 -1.77 5.61 -35.89
N PRO A 182 -1.36 5.16 -37.09
CA PRO A 182 0.04 5.14 -37.51
C PRO A 182 0.66 6.52 -37.76
N ASP A 183 -0.15 7.57 -37.92
CA ASP A 183 0.33 8.92 -38.27
C ASP A 183 0.71 9.77 -37.05
N VAL A 184 0.10 9.54 -35.88
CA VAL A 184 0.41 10.29 -34.64
C VAL A 184 1.87 10.07 -34.21
N CYS A 185 2.35 8.83 -34.22
CA CYS A 185 3.75 8.52 -33.88
C CYS A 185 4.75 8.95 -34.94
N ARG A 186 4.30 9.16 -36.17
CA ARG A 186 5.13 9.59 -37.29
C ARG A 186 5.35 11.10 -37.29
N LEU A 187 4.33 11.87 -36.92
CA LEU A 187 4.35 13.33 -36.88
C LEU A 187 4.90 13.90 -35.56
N ARG A 188 4.66 13.22 -34.44
CA ARG A 188 5.09 13.65 -33.10
C ARG A 188 5.58 12.47 -32.27
N PRO A 189 6.85 12.05 -32.44
CA PRO A 189 7.43 10.93 -31.69
C PRO A 189 7.43 11.14 -30.17
N ASP A 190 7.50 12.40 -29.73
CA ASP A 190 7.43 12.85 -28.33
C ASP A 190 6.08 12.57 -27.67
N LEU A 191 5.00 12.48 -28.46
CA LEU A 191 3.64 12.28 -27.99
C LEU A 191 3.23 10.80 -27.93
N CYS A 192 3.97 9.88 -28.54
CA CYS A 192 3.61 8.45 -28.48
C CYS A 192 3.96 7.78 -27.15
N ASP A 193 4.86 8.36 -26.37
CA ASP A 193 5.07 7.97 -24.96
C ASP A 193 3.96 8.53 -24.05
N LEU A 194 3.32 9.65 -24.43
CA LEU A 194 2.21 10.27 -23.68
C LEU A 194 0.82 9.73 -24.05
N ALA A 195 0.58 9.38 -25.32
CA ALA A 195 -0.72 8.89 -25.81
C ALA A 195 -1.12 7.55 -25.18
N CYS A 196 -0.12 6.68 -24.95
CA CYS A 196 -0.31 5.42 -24.24
C CYS A 196 -0.91 5.58 -22.82
N CYS A 197 -0.71 6.73 -22.18
CA CYS A 197 -1.21 7.00 -20.84
C CYS A 197 -2.67 7.54 -20.81
N GLN A 198 -3.26 7.90 -21.95
CA GLN A 198 -4.62 8.45 -22.01
C GLN A 198 -5.64 7.50 -22.66
N THR A 199 -5.21 6.52 -23.46
CA THR A 199 -6.09 5.59 -24.20
C THR A 199 -6.47 4.32 -23.44
N THR A 200 -6.05 4.12 -22.19
CA THR A 200 -6.72 3.16 -21.30
C THR A 200 -8.08 3.70 -20.82
N SER A 201 -8.94 4.08 -21.77
CA SER A 201 -10.37 4.07 -21.56
C SER A 201 -10.80 2.60 -21.42
N LEU A 202 -11.05 2.23 -20.17
CA LEU A 202 -11.89 1.12 -19.71
C LEU A 202 -12.76 0.47 -20.81
N SER A 203 -12.28 -0.62 -21.41
CA SER A 203 -13.18 -1.68 -21.86
C SER A 203 -13.40 -2.65 -20.69
N LEU A 204 -14.28 -2.25 -19.77
CA LEU A 204 -14.88 -3.15 -18.79
C LEU A 204 -15.80 -4.14 -19.52
N ASN A 205 -15.24 -5.16 -20.16
CA ASN A 205 -16.00 -6.37 -20.46
C ASN A 205 -15.88 -7.33 -19.29
N GLN A 206 -16.85 -7.21 -18.39
CA GLN A 206 -17.18 -8.21 -17.39
C GLN A 206 -17.45 -9.55 -18.08
N THR A 207 -16.81 -10.62 -17.61
CA THR A 207 -17.42 -11.91 -17.21
C THR A 207 -16.39 -13.04 -17.32
N LYS A 208 -15.68 -13.32 -16.22
CA LYS A 208 -15.31 -14.71 -15.87
C LYS A 208 -15.37 -14.88 -14.36
N HIS A 209 -16.35 -15.65 -13.90
CA HIS A 209 -16.42 -16.17 -12.56
C HIS A 209 -15.19 -17.06 -12.29
N VAL A 210 -14.42 -16.70 -11.25
CA VAL A 210 -13.36 -17.52 -10.65
C VAL A 210 -13.57 -17.46 -9.13
N PRO A 211 -13.48 -18.59 -8.40
CA PRO A 211 -14.02 -18.69 -7.05
C PRO A 211 -13.24 -17.87 -6.03
N ALA A 212 -13.97 -17.36 -5.03
CA ALA A 212 -13.45 -16.56 -3.94
C ALA A 212 -12.39 -17.33 -3.14
N VAL A 213 -11.14 -16.90 -3.26
CA VAL A 213 -10.08 -17.17 -2.29
C VAL A 213 -9.70 -15.83 -1.70
N LEU A 214 -10.02 -15.64 -0.42
CA LEU A 214 -9.63 -14.50 0.40
C LEU A 214 -8.10 -14.55 0.59
N ALA A 215 -7.36 -13.94 -0.34
CA ALA A 215 -5.95 -13.61 -0.16
C ALA A 215 -5.85 -12.14 0.25
N CYS A 216 -5.01 -11.84 1.24
CA CYS A 216 -4.65 -10.48 1.62
C CYS A 216 -4.35 -9.65 0.36
N ILE A 217 -5.10 -8.59 0.14
CA ILE A 217 -4.84 -7.65 -0.95
C ILE A 217 -3.60 -6.84 -0.54
N MET A 218 -2.45 -7.23 -1.13
CA MET A 218 -1.09 -6.70 -0.93
C MET A 218 -0.82 -5.39 -1.67
#